data_AF-A0A2E5YT11-F1
#
_entry.id   AF-A0A2E5YT11-F1
#
_cell.length_a   1.000
_cell.length_b   1.000
_cell.length_c   1.000
_cell.angle_alpha   90.00
_cell.angle_beta   90.00
_cell.angle_gamma   90.00
#
_symmetry.space_group_name_H-M   'P 1'
#
loop_
_entity.id
_entity.type
_entity.pdbx_description
1 polymer ?
#
loop_
_entity_poly.entity_id
_entity_poly.type
_entity_poly.pdbx_seq_one_letter_code
_entity_poly.pdbx_strand_id
1 'polypeptide(L)' 'MNDLVRFLRDRAFFHPDEPSIADISVYSMLRVLRNGPIPHCAQAIEERPTLAAFLDRLEGRIKSLEARADDFSD' A
#
# COMPACT_ATOMS: atom_id res chain seq x y z
N MET A 1 10.34 -7.65 -9.17
CA MET A 1 9.02 -7.00 -9.33
C MET A 1 7.89 -8.03 -9.51
N ASN A 2 8.04 -9.01 -10.41
CA ASN A 2 7.00 -10.03 -10.64
C ASN A 2 6.67 -10.88 -9.40
N ASP A 3 7.66 -11.19 -8.56
CA ASP A 3 7.43 -12.00 -7.36
C ASP A 3 6.59 -11.27 -6.31
N LEU A 4 6.78 -9.96 -6.16
CA LEU A 4 5.95 -9.13 -5.28
C LEU A 4 4.51 -9.04 -5.78
N VAL A 5 4.32 -8.85 -7.09
CA VAL A 5 2.98 -8.80 -7.71
C VAL A 5 2.26 -10.14 -7.59
N ARG A 6 2.98 -11.26 -7.76
CA ARG A 6 2.42 -12.59 -7.55
C ARG A 6 2.06 -12.83 -6.08
N PHE A 7 2.95 -12.47 -5.16
CA PHE A 7 2.70 -12.60 -3.74
C PHE A 7 1.46 -11.82 -3.28
N LEU A 8 1.35 -10.55 -3.67
CA LEU A 8 0.23 -9.65 -3.29
C LEU A 8 -1.08 -9.97 -4.02
N ARG A 9 -1.05 -10.81 -5.06
CA ARG A 9 -2.25 -11.34 -5.70
C ARG A 9 -2.91 -12.39 -4.82
N ASP A 10 -2.09 -13.29 -4.27
CA ASP A 10 -2.58 -14.46 -3.52
C ASP A 10 -2.85 -14.15 -2.05
N ARG A 11 -2.31 -13.02 -1.53
CA ARG A 11 -2.44 -12.60 -0.14
C ARG A 11 -2.71 -11.10 -0.02
N ALA A 12 -3.55 -10.74 0.95
CA ALA A 12 -3.86 -9.34 1.24
C ALA A 12 -2.66 -8.58 1.83
N PHE A 13 -1.88 -9.26 2.68
CA PHE A 13 -0.69 -8.76 3.37
C PHE A 13 0.38 -9.87 3.49
N PHE A 14 1.59 -9.50 3.95
CA PHE A 14 2.64 -10.48 4.25
C PHE A 14 2.30 -11.37 5.46
N HIS A 15 1.55 -10.85 6.44
CA HIS A 15 0.95 -11.60 7.55
C HIS A 15 -0.58 -11.73 7.39
N PRO A 16 -1.20 -12.83 7.86
CA PRO A 16 -2.58 -13.16 7.50
C PRO A 16 -3.64 -12.17 8.03
N ASP A 17 -3.47 -11.64 9.24
CA ASP A 17 -4.54 -10.91 9.92
C ASP A 17 -4.33 -9.39 9.95
N GLU A 18 -3.08 -8.94 9.87
CA GLU A 18 -2.71 -7.52 9.99
C GLU A 18 -1.51 -7.14 9.10
N PRO A 19 -1.44 -5.87 8.65
CA PRO A 19 -0.26 -5.36 7.99
C PRO A 19 0.98 -5.50 8.87
N SER A 20 2.03 -6.06 8.30
CA SER A 20 3.35 -6.12 8.93
C SER A 20 4.21 -4.90 8.57
N ILE A 21 5.37 -4.79 9.21
CA ILE A 21 6.40 -3.79 8.83
C ILE A 21 6.82 -3.95 7.36
N ALA A 22 6.79 -5.17 6.82
CA ALA A 22 7.10 -5.40 5.41
C ALA A 22 6.02 -4.77 4.51
N ASP A 23 4.75 -4.90 4.87
CA ASP A 23 3.63 -4.26 4.15
C ASP A 23 3.80 -2.74 4.15
N ILE A 24 4.09 -2.16 5.33
CA ILE A 24 4.30 -0.71 5.47
C ILE A 24 5.50 -0.26 4.64
N SER A 25 6.60 -1.00 4.67
CA SER A 25 7.82 -0.64 3.93
C SER A 25 7.59 -0.66 2.41
N VAL A 26 6.92 -1.70 1.90
CA VAL A 26 6.55 -1.82 0.49
C VAL A 26 5.58 -0.71 0.11
N TYR A 27 4.60 -0.41 0.95
CA TYR A 27 3.66 0.69 0.75
C TYR A 27 4.36 2.04 0.65
N SER A 28 5.24 2.37 1.61
CA SER A 28 5.98 3.63 1.61
C SER A 28 6.81 3.79 0.33
N MET A 29 7.51 2.72 -0.08
CA MET A 29 8.25 2.72 -1.34
C MET A 29 7.34 2.97 -2.54
N LEU A 30 6.23 2.23 -2.67
CA LEU A 30 5.30 2.37 -3.79
C LEU A 30 4.63 3.75 -3.80
N ARG A 31 4.31 4.32 -2.63
CA ARG A 31 3.75 5.67 -2.50
C ARG A 31 4.73 6.74 -2.98
N VAL A 32 6.01 6.62 -2.63
CA VAL A 32 7.06 7.52 -3.12
C VAL A 32 7.24 7.38 -4.63
N LEU A 33 7.22 6.15 -5.16
CA LEU A 33 7.31 5.94 -6.61
C LEU A 33 6.09 6.49 -7.36
N ARG A 34 4.88 6.35 -6.81
CA ARG A 34 3.64 6.84 -7.43
C ARG A 34 3.56 8.37 -7.45
N ASN A 35 3.95 9.02 -6.36
CA ASN A 35 3.75 10.46 -6.19
C ASN A 35 5.04 11.28 -6.39
N GLY A 36 6.18 10.61 -6.59
CA GLY A 36 7.48 11.24 -6.73
C GLY A 36 7.76 11.72 -8.16
N PRO A 37 8.89 12.41 -8.39
CA PRO A 37 9.21 13.03 -9.67
C PRO A 37 9.79 12.06 -10.71
N ILE A 38 9.86 10.75 -10.42
CA ILE A 38 10.46 9.78 -11.34
C ILE A 38 9.49 9.55 -12.52
N PRO A 39 9.90 9.84 -13.76
CA PRO A 39 9.03 9.70 -14.92
C PRO A 39 8.50 8.27 -15.07
N HIS A 40 7.26 8.16 -15.52
CA HIS A 40 6.56 6.88 -15.81
C HIS A 40 6.35 5.94 -14.62
N CYS A 41 6.82 6.24 -13.40
CA CYS A 41 6.58 5.38 -12.24
C CYS A 41 5.11 5.29 -11.85
N ALA A 42 4.38 6.41 -11.87
CA ALA A 42 2.94 6.43 -11.62
C ALA A 42 2.19 5.51 -12.61
N GLN A 43 2.41 5.71 -13.91
CA GLN A 43 1.82 4.89 -14.96
C GLN A 43 2.19 3.41 -14.80
N ALA A 44 3.46 3.10 -14.51
CA ALA A 44 3.90 1.72 -14.29
C ALA A 44 3.18 1.06 -13.09
N ILE A 45 2.82 1.82 -12.05
CA ILE A 45 2.05 1.28 -10.92
C ILE A 45 0.59 1.06 -11.32
N GLU A 46 -0.02 2.01 -12.04
CA GLU A 46 -1.41 1.92 -12.54
C GLU A 46 -1.61 0.73 -13.50
N GLU A 47 -0.63 0.45 -14.36
CA GLU A 47 -0.62 -0.72 -15.26
C GLU A 47 -0.53 -2.06 -14.51
N ARG A 48 -0.35 -2.05 -13.18
CA ARG A 48 -0.27 -3.23 -12.32
C ARG A 48 -1.37 -3.19 -11.26
N PRO A 49 -2.61 -3.64 -11.59
CA PRO A 49 -3.77 -3.53 -10.71
C PRO A 49 -3.58 -4.09 -9.30
N THR A 50 -2.76 -5.14 -9.14
CA THR A 50 -2.43 -5.70 -7.83
C THR A 50 -1.65 -4.73 -6.94
N LEU A 51 -0.75 -3.91 -7.51
CA LEU A 51 -0.02 -2.89 -6.76
C LEU A 51 -0.91 -1.70 -6.42
N ALA A 52 -1.76 -1.27 -7.35
CA ALA A 52 -2.76 -0.23 -7.10
C ALA A 52 -3.71 -0.64 -5.97
N ALA A 53 -4.29 -1.85 -6.05
CA ALA A 53 -5.17 -2.37 -5.01
C ALA A 53 -4.48 -2.50 -3.64
N PHE A 54 -3.18 -2.86 -3.61
CA PHE A 54 -2.42 -2.90 -2.36
C PHE A 54 -2.25 -1.49 -1.74
N LEU A 55 -1.94 -0.48 -2.54
CA LEU A 55 -1.87 0.93 -2.09
C LEU A 55 -3.20 1.40 -1.52
N ASP A 56 -4.31 1.14 -2.22
CA ASP A 56 -5.65 1.56 -1.81
C ASP A 56 -6.06 0.92 -0.48
N ARG A 57 -5.77 -0.39 -0.30
CA ARG A 57 -6.05 -1.10 0.96
C ARG A 57 -5.34 -0.47 2.16
N LEU A 58 -4.05 -0.15 2.02
CA LEU A 58 -3.29 0.44 3.11
C LEU A 58 -3.64 1.90 3.35
N GLU A 59 -3.92 2.69 2.31
CA GLU A 59 -4.45 4.05 2.48
C GLU A 59 -5.78 4.07 3.23
N GLY A 60 -6.71 3.18 2.89
CA GLY A 60 -7.98 3.06 3.59
C GLY A 60 -7.80 2.71 5.07
N ARG A 61 -6.87 1.79 5.37
CA ARG A 61 -6.58 1.39 6.76
C ARG A 61 -5.90 2.51 7.55
N ILE A 62 -4.96 3.25 6.95
CA ILE A 62 -4.31 4.40 7.59
C ILE A 62 -5.35 5.47 7.94
N LYS A 63 -6.20 5.87 6.96
CA LYS A 63 -7.26 6.85 7.20
C LYS A 63 -8.22 6.42 8.31
N SER A 64 -8.57 5.14 8.35
CA SER A 64 -9.43 4.59 9.41
C SER A 64 -8.78 4.63 10.79
N LEU A 65 -7.45 4.47 10.88
CA LEU A 65 -6.72 4.56 12.15
C LEU A 65 -6.56 6.00 12.61
N GLU A 66 -6.28 6.92 11.69
CA GLU A 66 -6.20 8.37 11.96
C GLU A 66 -7.53 8.89 12.50
N ALA A 67 -8.64 8.60 11.82
CA ALA A 67 -9.98 9.00 12.27
C ALA A 67 -10.32 8.48 13.67
N ARG A 68 -9.93 7.24 13.99
CA ARG A 68 -10.11 6.68 15.34
C ARG A 68 -9.26 7.38 16.38
N ALA A 69 -8.05 7.82 16.05
CA ALA A 69 -7.17 8.52 16.98
C ALA A 69 -7.70 9.92 17.33
N ASP A 70 -8.31 10.59 16.35
CA ASP A 70 -8.95 11.88 16.54
C ASP A 70 -10.18 11.77 17.47
N ASP A 71 -11.00 10.71 17.33
CA ASP A 71 -12.16 10.45 18.20
C ASP A 71 -11.82 10.24 19.70
N PHE A 72 -10.57 9.89 20.03
CA PHE A 72 -10.11 9.70 21.43
C PHE A 72 -9.34 10.91 21.99
N SER A 73 -9.20 11.98 21.21
CA SER A 73 -8.46 13.18 21.59
C SER A 73 -9.35 14.36 22.05
N ASP A 74 -10.67 14.17 22.04
CA ASP A 74 -11.72 15.05 22.61
C ASP A 74 -12.18 14.57 24.00
#